data_AF-A0AAE2R9X7-F1
#
_entry.id   AF-A0AAE2R9X7-F1
#
_cell.length_a   1.000
_cell.length_b   1.000
_cell.length_c   1.000
_cell.angle_alpha   90.00
_cell.angle_beta   90.00
_cell.angle_gamma   90.00
#
_symmetry.space_group_name_H-M   'P 1'
#
loop_
_entity.id
_entity.type
_entity.pdbx_description
1 polymer ?
#
loop_
_entity_poly.entity_id
_entity_poly.type
_entity_poly.pdbx_seq_one_letter_code
_entity_poly.pdbx_strand_id
1 'polypeptide(L)' 'MGWKTSKIEYVNGYKIVEVDGPSFKVFKGDQQLGDDFPYSGEAAAHARSLPKLNSSQG' A
#
# COMPACT_ATOMS: atom_id res chain seq x y z
N MET A 1 11.50 8.43 21.72
CA MET A 1 11.69 7.52 20.57
C MET A 1 10.77 8.03 19.48
N GLY A 2 11.36 8.62 18.42
CA GLY A 2 10.60 9.33 17.40
C GLY A 2 9.71 8.37 16.63
N TRP A 3 8.40 8.45 16.87
CA TRP A 3 7.39 7.90 15.97
C TRP A 3 7.72 8.47 14.58
N LYS A 4 8.26 7.65 13.68
CA LYS A 4 8.24 7.96 12.26
C LYS A 4 6.79 7.73 11.87
N THR A 5 6.06 8.82 11.59
CA THR A 5 4.71 8.71 11.05
C THR A 5 4.77 7.82 9.81
N SER A 6 4.27 6.60 9.88
CA SER A 6 4.20 5.71 8.71
C SER A 6 3.50 6.45 7.58
N LYS A 7 4.16 6.59 6.43
CA LYS A 7 3.58 7.26 5.28
C LYS A 7 2.50 6.35 4.69
N ILE A 8 1.27 6.84 4.66
CA ILE A 8 0.13 6.12 4.08
C ILE A 8 -0.26 6.82 2.78
N GLU A 9 -0.29 6.08 1.69
CA GLU A 9 -0.68 6.55 0.37
C GLU A 9 -1.78 5.64 -0.19
N TYR A 10 -2.73 6.18 -0.95
CA TYR A 10 -3.79 5.38 -1.57
C TYR A 10 -3.64 5.41 -3.09
N VAL A 11 -3.45 4.24 -3.69
CA VAL A 11 -3.25 4.10 -5.13
C VAL A 11 -4.22 3.06 -5.66
N ASN A 12 -5.02 3.43 -6.65
CA ASN A 12 -5.98 2.53 -7.31
C ASN A 12 -7.00 1.86 -6.34
N GLY A 13 -7.26 2.49 -5.20
CA GLY A 13 -8.13 1.98 -4.13
C GLY A 13 -7.43 1.07 -3.11
N TYR A 14 -6.11 0.88 -3.24
CA TYR A 14 -5.27 0.15 -2.31
C TYR A 14 -4.46 1.09 -1.42
N LYS A 15 -4.30 0.73 -0.16
CA LYS A 15 -3.56 1.47 0.86
C LYS A 15 -2.11 1.00 0.89
N ILE A 16 -1.18 1.87 0.54
CA ILE A 16 0.26 1.66 0.64
C ILE A 16 0.71 2.23 1.98
N VAL A 17 1.43 1.45 2.77
CA VAL A 17 1.95 1.86 4.08
C VAL A 17 3.46 1.64 4.12
N GLU A 18 4.20 2.71 4.43
CA GLU A 18 5.63 2.62 4.77
C GLU A 18 5.76 2.03 6.19
N VAL A 19 6.39 0.86 6.28
CA VAL A 19 6.69 0.19 7.55
C VAL A 19 8.11 0.50 7.99
N ASP A 20 8.46 0.21 9.26
CA ASP A 20 9.77 0.51 9.84
C ASP A 20 10.92 -0.13 9.03
N GLY A 21 11.54 0.65 8.15
CA GLY A 21 12.53 0.23 7.16
C GLY A 21 12.30 0.92 5.80
N PRO A 22 13.13 0.67 4.77
CA PRO A 22 12.85 1.10 3.40
C PRO A 22 11.84 0.13 2.77
N SER A 23 10.70 -0.11 3.43
CA SER A 23 9.73 -1.12 2.99
C SER A 23 8.31 -0.58 2.97
N PHE A 24 7.59 -0.91 1.92
CA PHE A 24 6.24 -0.46 1.63
C PHE A 24 5.34 -1.68 1.47
N LYS A 25 4.17 -1.65 2.10
CA LYS A 25 3.20 -2.74 2.05
C LYS A 25 1.91 -2.25 1.43
N VAL A 26 1.38 -2.99 0.48
CA VAL A 26 0.08 -2.70 -0.15
C VAL A 26 -1.01 -3.44 0.62
N PHE A 27 -2.11 -2.76 0.90
CA PHE A 27 -3.25 -3.27 1.64
C PHE A 27 -4.54 -3.02 0.86
N LYS A 28 -5.47 -3.96 0.94
CA LYS A 28 -6.86 -3.82 0.52
C LYS A 28 -7.72 -3.82 1.79
N GLY A 29 -8.14 -2.63 2.23
CA GLY A 29 -8.74 -2.48 3.56
C GLY A 29 -7.73 -2.88 4.63
N ASP A 30 -8.00 -3.98 5.33
CA ASP A 30 -7.14 -4.53 6.38
C ASP A 30 -6.26 -5.72 5.92
N GLN A 31 -6.44 -6.19 4.68
CA GLN A 31 -5.68 -7.33 4.15
C GLN A 31 -4.44 -6.86 3.38
N GLN A 32 -3.25 -7.31 3.77
CA GLN A 32 -2.02 -7.09 2.98
C GLN A 32 -2.11 -7.86 1.65
N LEU A 33 -1.75 -7.19 0.54
CA LEU A 33 -1.66 -7.79 -0.78
C LEU A 33 -0.23 -7.66 -1.31
N GLY A 34 0.35 -8.82 -1.64
CA GLY A 34 1.72 -8.91 -2.13
C GLY A 34 2.78 -8.80 -1.03
N ASP A 35 4.02 -8.71 -1.48
CA ASP A 35 5.21 -8.66 -0.64
C ASP A 35 5.50 -7.24 -0.12
N ASP A 36 6.49 -7.13 0.75
CA ASP A 36 7.10 -5.85 1.08
C ASP A 36 7.96 -5.33 -0.07
N PHE A 37 7.63 -4.12 -0.53
CA PHE A 37 8.32 -3.45 -1.62
C PHE A 37 9.42 -2.54 -1.07
N PRO A 38 10.62 -2.51 -1.67
CA PRO A 38 11.70 -1.63 -1.22
C PRO A 38 11.44 -0.13 -1.48
N TYR A 39 10.52 0.18 -2.41
CA TYR A 39 10.22 1.56 -2.82
C TYR A 39 8.70 1.78 -2.99
N SER A 40 8.24 2.99 -2.67
CA SER A 40 6.83 3.36 -2.83
C SER A 40 6.34 3.27 -4.27
N GLY A 41 7.23 3.56 -5.24
CA GLY A 41 6.92 3.45 -6.67
C GLY A 41 6.58 2.03 -7.10
N GLU A 42 7.26 1.02 -6.55
CA GLU A 42 6.99 -0.39 -6.84
C GLU A 42 5.67 -0.84 -6.20
N ALA A 43 5.43 -0.47 -4.94
CA ALA A 43 4.16 -0.73 -4.28
C ALA A 43 2.98 -0.06 -5.03
N ALA A 44 3.19 1.16 -5.54
CA ALA A 44 2.21 1.89 -6.33
C ALA A 44 1.98 1.25 -7.71
N ALA A 45 3.04 0.77 -8.36
CA ALA A 45 2.93 0.03 -9.60
C ALA A 45 2.14 -1.27 -9.39
N HIS A 46 2.43 -2.01 -8.32
CA HIS A 46 1.67 -3.22 -7.95
C HIS A 46 0.19 -2.90 -7.73
N ALA A 47 -0.11 -1.90 -6.90
CA ALA A 47 -1.48 -1.44 -6.65
C ALA A 47 -2.21 -1.02 -7.95
N ARG A 48 -1.51 -0.39 -8.90
CA ARG A 48 -2.06 -0.01 -10.22
C ARG A 48 -2.29 -1.20 -11.15
N SER A 49 -1.44 -2.23 -11.06
CA SER A 49 -1.60 -3.47 -11.82
C SER A 49 -2.76 -4.32 -11.32
N LEU A 50 -3.14 -4.19 -10.05
CA LEU A 50 -4.32 -4.85 -9.51
C LEU A 50 -5.61 -4.26 -10.11
N PRO A 51 -6.69 -5.06 -10.21
CA PRO A 51 -7.99 -4.53 -10.58
C PRO A 51 -8.36 -3.42 -9.59
N LYS A 52 -8.79 -2.27 -10.12
CA LYS A 52 -9.17 -1.12 -9.29
C LYS A 52 -10.16 -1.59 -8.22
N LEU A 53 -9.89 -1.27 -6.95
CA LEU A 53 -10.95 -1.36 -5.95
C LEU A 53 -11.98 -0.31 -6.31
N ASN A 54 -12.92 -0.69 -7.16
CA ASN A 54 -14.22 -0.05 -7.10
C ASN A 54 -14.76 -0.42 -5.73
N SER A 55 -14.97 0.59 -4.91
CA SER A 55 -15.89 0.56 -3.78
C SER A 55 -17.31 0.35 -4.29
N SER A 56 -17.54 -0.72 -5.06
CA SER A 56 -18.84 -1.28 -5.34
C SER A 56 -18.98 -2.44 -4.37
N GLN A 57 -19.17 -2.11 -3.10
CA GLN A 57 -19.99 -2.98 -2.26
C GLN A 57 -21.34 -3.01 -2.96
N GLY A 58 -21.57 -4.07 -3.75
CA GLY A 58 -22.91 -4.45 -4.17
C GLY A 58 -23.69 -5.00 -2.99
#